data_AF-A0A8H6DD80-F1
#
_entry.id   AF-A0A8H6DD80-F1
#
_cell.length_a   1.000
_cell.length_b   1.000
_cell.length_c   1.000
_cell.angle_alpha   90.00
_cell.angle_beta   90.00
_cell.angle_gamma   90.00
#
_symmetry.space_group_name_H-M   'P 1'
#
loop_
_entity.id
_entity.type
_entity.pdbx_description
1 polymer ?
#
loop_
_entity_poly.entity_id
_entity_poly.type
_entity_poly.pdbx_seq_one_letter_code
_entity_poly.pdbx_strand_id
1 'polypeptide(L)'
;MGGESEQRSGEDGPGGAALKDIGDKLQPKSEDEGPYEEPRYSKIEDKRPIYHPPEDSIMSDVVETVKTSEHQPKQNPGVMGRITALYPFGSSESSTIPEKVKEKQPSHKSETSREKKLQKEVTQLRTEKTSLSTSLNNLYIDFDRQTKDLDRKTRLIKQWEDWKDKSDEYSRKQGDELRKTKDAYDRLFDEYRKLKRTKEDLETELNEERGVNKSLRQDIKDQEVKVTETHSRAISLLAGHVSSDFPDDQVRTELQDLFEKCSEWCIDNRLPLIENVEETRNLMLTQGIINDLDCEEHLQFDVAHRTATAILLQAALTKTLMQTFLGNPFFLGQHCLNKTALHGGASAEATVTWKIQTCQYLEQAFPPHSQALQTYAEGFARTYEPLIEPLDRESLTQLTRLFETTCSLALRLWKLKTNIRVEALGDATLHRFQSMFGDMEAHPTVGLLKGDKRFDGRPICVVVRPRIVSEPVESENRGRGIVWSPAQVWVSNWEDAGY
;
A
#
# COMPACT_ATOMS: atom_id res chain seq x y z
N MET A 1 58.58 25.90 -31.08
CA MET A 1 58.81 25.25 -32.39
C MET A 1 57.72 24.18 -32.50
N GLY A 2 56.48 24.43 -32.94
CA GLY A 2 55.95 25.42 -33.90
C GLY A 2 56.17 24.91 -35.33
N GLY A 3 55.19 24.80 -36.25
CA GLY A 3 53.71 24.99 -36.21
C GLY A 3 53.01 23.82 -36.96
N GLU A 4 51.68 23.66 -37.00
CA GLU A 4 50.71 24.39 -37.88
C GLU A 4 51.06 24.28 -39.39
N SER A 5 50.18 24.01 -40.36
CA SER A 5 48.73 23.66 -40.43
C SER A 5 48.41 23.28 -41.91
N GLU A 6 47.37 22.52 -42.28
CA GLU A 6 46.06 22.93 -42.86
C GLU A 6 45.40 21.67 -43.50
N GLN A 7 44.09 21.36 -43.32
CA GLN A 7 42.91 21.73 -44.16
C GLN A 7 43.05 21.32 -45.67
N ARG A 8 42.11 20.69 -46.42
CA ARG A 8 40.63 20.46 -46.46
C ARG A 8 40.32 19.33 -47.51
N SER A 9 39.11 18.80 -47.81
CA SER A 9 37.80 18.58 -47.12
C SER A 9 36.80 17.84 -48.06
N GLY A 10 35.88 17.03 -47.52
CA GLY A 10 34.68 16.47 -48.22
C GLY A 10 34.90 15.21 -49.08
N GLU A 11 33.92 14.35 -49.43
CA GLU A 11 32.49 14.19 -49.09
C GLU A 11 31.95 12.88 -49.77
N ASP A 12 30.96 12.10 -49.30
CA ASP A 12 30.59 11.65 -47.93
C ASP A 12 29.67 10.37 -47.96
N GLY A 13 29.70 9.55 -46.90
CA GLY A 13 28.58 8.70 -46.42
C GLY A 13 28.25 7.36 -47.12
N PRO A 14 27.31 6.54 -46.58
CA PRO A 14 26.74 6.53 -45.22
C PRO A 14 26.89 5.17 -44.49
N GLY A 15 27.11 5.16 -43.17
CA GLY A 15 27.22 3.89 -42.42
C GLY A 15 27.52 4.00 -40.92
N GLY A 16 26.95 4.99 -40.22
CA GLY A 16 27.37 5.31 -38.84
C GLY A 16 26.32 6.01 -37.98
N ALA A 17 25.04 5.60 -38.08
CA ALA A 17 23.95 6.19 -37.29
C ALA A 17 22.86 5.15 -36.95
N ALA A 18 23.19 4.18 -36.10
CA ALA A 18 22.26 3.12 -35.68
C ALA A 18 22.44 2.65 -34.22
N LEU A 19 22.87 3.55 -33.31
CA LEU A 19 23.04 3.25 -31.88
C LEU A 19 22.67 4.44 -30.96
N LYS A 20 21.55 5.12 -31.27
CA LYS A 20 21.01 6.20 -30.43
C LYS A 20 19.49 6.24 -30.29
N ASP A 21 18.78 5.19 -30.74
CA ASP A 21 17.32 5.22 -30.91
C ASP A 21 16.62 3.95 -30.35
N ILE A 22 17.05 3.52 -29.16
CA ILE A 22 16.39 2.46 -28.36
C ILE A 22 16.17 2.95 -26.91
N GLY A 23 15.85 4.23 -26.76
CA GLY A 23 15.41 4.85 -25.49
C GLY A 23 13.89 5.08 -25.42
N ASP A 24 13.26 5.44 -26.55
CA ASP A 24 11.94 6.07 -26.57
C ASP A 24 10.78 5.13 -27.00
N LYS A 25 10.90 3.82 -26.79
CA LYS A 25 9.88 2.82 -27.20
C LYS A 25 9.33 1.92 -26.09
N LEU A 26 9.14 2.46 -24.88
CA LEU A 26 8.25 1.87 -23.86
C LEU A 26 7.44 2.95 -23.10
N GLN A 27 6.63 3.74 -23.82
CA GLN A 27 5.47 4.40 -23.21
C GLN A 27 4.26 3.44 -23.23
N PRO A 28 3.62 3.12 -22.09
CA PRO A 28 2.32 2.46 -22.10
C PRO A 28 1.25 3.43 -22.63
N LYS A 29 0.39 2.95 -23.53
CA LYS A 29 -0.76 3.72 -24.01
C LYS A 29 -1.77 3.95 -22.87
N SER A 30 -2.21 5.20 -22.72
CA SER A 30 -3.20 5.63 -21.73
C SER A 30 -4.55 5.95 -22.39
N GLU A 31 -5.51 5.03 -22.23
CA GLU A 31 -6.96 5.19 -22.40
C GLU A 31 -7.55 4.23 -21.33
N ASP A 32 -8.57 4.53 -20.51
CA ASP A 32 -9.57 5.60 -20.51
C ASP A 32 -10.13 5.76 -19.07
N GLU A 33 -9.97 6.92 -18.42
CA GLU A 33 -10.71 7.29 -17.21
C GLU A 33 -11.08 8.79 -17.24
N GLY A 34 -12.31 9.10 -16.78
CA GLY A 34 -12.94 10.41 -16.92
C GLY A 34 -12.38 11.53 -16.01
N PRO A 35 -12.87 12.77 -16.16
CA PRO A 35 -12.25 13.96 -15.59
C PRO A 35 -12.40 14.03 -14.07
N TYR A 36 -11.28 13.88 -13.36
CA TYR A 36 -11.15 14.24 -11.95
C TYR A 36 -10.74 15.72 -11.83
N GLU A 37 -11.56 16.57 -11.19
CA GLU A 37 -11.18 17.96 -10.93
C GLU A 37 -10.25 18.06 -9.70
N GLU A 38 -9.05 18.61 -9.89
CA GLU A 38 -8.15 18.95 -8.78
C GLU A 38 -8.60 20.22 -8.03
N PRO A 39 -8.69 20.20 -6.69
CA PRO A 39 -8.93 21.41 -5.91
C PRO A 39 -7.70 22.33 -5.90
N ARG A 40 -7.82 23.52 -6.50
CA ARG A 40 -6.79 24.57 -6.44
C ARG A 40 -6.63 25.12 -5.02
N TYR A 41 -5.58 24.72 -4.32
CA TYR A 41 -5.14 25.41 -3.11
C TYR A 41 -4.26 26.62 -3.43
N SER A 42 -4.80 27.82 -3.22
CA SER A 42 -4.07 29.09 -3.35
C SER A 42 -3.09 29.29 -2.19
N LYS A 43 -1.86 29.72 -2.53
CA LYS A 43 -0.86 30.16 -1.55
C LYS A 43 -1.40 31.34 -0.73
N ILE A 44 -1.29 31.26 0.59
CA ILE A 44 -1.50 32.39 1.51
C ILE A 44 -0.14 32.78 2.10
N GLU A 45 0.16 34.08 2.11
CA GLU A 45 1.47 34.64 2.47
C GLU A 45 1.74 34.62 3.98
N ASP A 46 3.01 34.41 4.35
CA ASP A 46 3.51 34.63 5.71
C ASP A 46 3.40 36.11 6.11
N LYS A 47 2.52 36.43 7.08
CA LYS A 47 2.56 37.70 7.83
C LYS A 47 2.36 37.45 9.33
N ARG A 48 3.46 37.44 10.07
CA ARG A 48 3.46 37.46 11.54
C ARG A 48 2.95 38.82 12.05
N PRO A 49 2.07 38.88 13.06
CA PRO A 49 1.80 40.12 13.78
C PRO A 49 2.99 40.49 14.68
N ILE A 50 3.38 41.75 14.68
CA ILE A 50 4.32 42.34 15.66
C ILE A 50 3.50 42.79 16.87
N TYR A 51 4.00 42.50 18.08
CA TYR A 51 3.34 42.83 19.35
C TYR A 51 3.95 44.10 19.97
N HIS A 52 3.11 45.05 20.37
CA HIS A 52 3.49 46.19 21.21
C HIS A 52 2.36 46.47 22.23
N PRO A 53 2.65 46.54 23.54
CA PRO A 53 1.69 46.92 24.58
C PRO A 53 1.71 48.44 24.88
N PRO A 54 0.66 48.94 25.53
CA PRO A 54 0.80 49.70 26.78
C PRO A 54 -0.05 49.02 27.89
N GLU A 55 0.42 48.87 29.13
CA GLU A 55 0.77 49.90 30.14
C GLU A 55 -0.41 50.84 30.49
N ASP A 56 -1.34 50.33 31.30
CA ASP A 56 -1.62 50.78 32.68
C ASP A 56 -2.66 49.83 33.32
N SER A 57 -2.37 49.18 34.46
CA SER A 57 -2.77 49.62 35.82
C SER A 57 -4.31 49.73 35.97
N ILE A 58 -5.01 49.02 36.87
CA ILE A 58 -4.74 48.81 38.30
C ILE A 58 -5.31 47.45 38.80
N MET A 59 -4.61 46.87 39.78
CA MET A 59 -5.00 45.98 40.92
C MET A 59 -6.50 45.76 41.22
N SER A 60 -6.95 44.70 41.93
CA SER A 60 -6.36 43.45 42.46
C SER A 60 -7.47 42.65 43.16
N ASP A 61 -7.34 41.32 43.23
CA ASP A 61 -7.93 40.42 44.25
C ASP A 61 -9.48 40.43 44.38
N VAL A 62 -10.19 39.42 44.89
CA VAL A 62 -9.92 38.55 46.05
C VAL A 62 -10.54 37.16 45.81
N VAL A 63 -9.76 36.12 46.13
CA VAL A 63 -10.16 34.72 46.32
C VAL A 63 -10.95 34.64 47.65
N GLU A 64 -12.05 33.91 47.83
CA GLU A 64 -12.00 32.48 48.20
C GLU A 64 -13.40 31.86 48.44
N THR A 65 -13.47 30.54 48.28
CA THR A 65 -14.48 29.53 48.68
C THR A 65 -15.77 29.88 49.43
N VAL A 66 -16.86 29.17 49.07
CA VAL A 66 -17.78 28.53 50.04
C VAL A 66 -18.15 27.11 49.59
N LYS A 67 -17.98 26.12 50.47
CA LYS A 67 -18.70 24.82 50.45
C LYS A 67 -19.88 24.92 51.42
N THR A 68 -21.02 24.28 51.14
CA THR A 68 -21.75 23.45 52.13
C THR A 68 -22.88 22.62 51.51
N SER A 69 -23.22 21.52 52.18
CA SER A 69 -24.33 20.61 51.88
C SER A 69 -25.51 20.83 52.85
N GLU A 70 -26.71 20.48 52.39
CA GLU A 70 -27.82 19.86 53.15
C GLU A 70 -28.68 20.61 54.21
N HIS A 71 -29.90 20.03 54.34
CA HIS A 71 -30.90 20.11 55.43
C HIS A 71 -31.96 21.25 55.45
N GLN A 72 -33.21 20.84 55.15
CA GLN A 72 -34.47 21.28 55.80
C GLN A 72 -34.54 20.71 57.24
N PRO A 73 -35.51 21.05 58.17
CA PRO A 73 -36.86 21.62 57.94
C PRO A 73 -37.44 22.61 59.02
N LYS A 74 -38.74 22.95 58.84
CA LYS A 74 -39.79 23.34 59.85
C LYS A 74 -40.23 24.82 60.01
N GLN A 75 -41.54 24.99 59.75
CA GLN A 75 -42.59 25.65 60.55
C GLN A 75 -42.68 27.19 60.73
N ASN A 76 -43.89 27.68 60.42
CA ASN A 76 -44.62 28.90 60.86
C ASN A 76 -44.45 29.23 62.37
N PRO A 77 -44.77 30.46 62.89
CA PRO A 77 -45.83 31.36 62.40
C PRO A 77 -45.66 32.89 62.56
N GLY A 78 -46.69 33.62 62.07
CA GLY A 78 -47.07 34.97 62.55
C GLY A 78 -46.78 36.13 61.59
N VAL A 79 -47.41 37.32 61.68
CA VAL A 79 -48.71 37.81 62.23
C VAL A 79 -48.67 39.36 62.07
N MET A 80 -49.82 40.05 62.16
CA MET A 80 -50.06 41.52 62.04
C MET A 80 -50.21 42.06 60.60
N GLY A 81 -51.21 42.93 60.30
CA GLY A 81 -52.18 43.55 61.20
C GLY A 81 -53.53 43.87 60.57
N ARG A 82 -54.59 43.74 61.37
CA ARG A 82 -55.89 44.39 61.15
C ARG A 82 -55.76 45.88 61.49
N ILE A 83 -56.55 46.74 60.83
CA ILE A 83 -57.11 47.94 61.47
C ILE A 83 -58.63 47.89 61.32
N THR A 84 -59.31 48.34 62.38
CA THR A 84 -60.74 48.13 62.63
C THR A 84 -61.51 49.47 62.55
N ALA A 85 -62.84 49.38 62.47
CA ALA A 85 -63.81 50.46 62.35
C ALA A 85 -63.72 51.64 63.35
N LEU A 86 -64.25 52.79 62.91
CA LEU A 86 -64.98 53.78 63.71
C LEU A 86 -66.23 54.18 62.88
N TYR A 87 -67.42 53.63 63.16
CA TYR A 87 -68.43 54.02 64.17
C TYR A 87 -69.46 55.06 63.67
N PRO A 88 -70.78 54.85 63.89
CA PRO A 88 -71.85 55.72 63.36
C PRO A 88 -72.48 56.64 64.42
N PHE A 89 -73.25 57.62 63.94
CA PHE A 89 -74.33 58.33 64.64
C PHE A 89 -75.50 58.47 63.66
N GLY A 90 -76.79 58.41 64.03
CA GLY A 90 -77.41 58.11 65.32
C GLY A 90 -78.93 58.36 65.18
N SER A 91 -79.77 57.45 65.67
CA SER A 91 -81.23 57.49 65.50
C SER A 91 -81.96 57.71 66.82
N SER A 92 -82.85 58.72 66.88
CA SER A 92 -83.99 58.91 67.82
C SER A 92 -84.37 60.41 67.82
N GLU A 93 -85.57 60.88 68.16
CA GLU A 93 -86.95 60.42 68.03
C GLU A 93 -87.80 61.52 68.71
N SER A 94 -88.94 61.88 68.11
CA SER A 94 -90.16 62.36 68.81
C SER A 94 -90.25 63.75 69.51
N SER A 95 -91.50 64.25 69.48
CA SER A 95 -92.25 64.84 70.61
C SER A 95 -92.59 66.36 70.63
N THR A 96 -93.77 66.64 70.06
CA THR A 96 -94.96 67.28 70.71
C THR A 96 -94.98 68.77 71.13
N ILE A 97 -96.15 69.36 70.87
CA ILE A 97 -96.67 70.72 71.15
C ILE A 97 -97.08 70.87 72.63
N PRO A 98 -97.03 72.06 73.26
CA PRO A 98 -98.23 72.89 73.51
C PRO A 98 -97.93 74.43 73.49
N GLU A 99 -98.80 75.42 73.73
CA GLU A 99 -100.24 75.73 73.60
C GLU A 99 -100.48 77.03 74.44
N LYS A 100 -101.51 77.86 74.12
CA LYS A 100 -102.13 78.95 74.94
C LYS A 100 -101.33 80.23 75.29
N VAL A 101 -101.96 81.39 75.01
CA VAL A 101 -102.55 82.34 76.02
C VAL A 101 -103.81 82.99 75.42
N LYS A 102 -104.82 83.33 76.23
CA LYS A 102 -106.14 83.89 75.84
C LYS A 102 -106.34 85.37 76.25
N GLU A 103 -107.43 85.94 75.69
CA GLU A 103 -108.25 87.09 76.13
C GLU A 103 -107.88 88.49 75.55
N LYS A 104 -108.81 89.46 75.37
CA LYS A 104 -110.27 89.51 75.62
C LYS A 104 -111.06 90.42 74.63
N GLN A 105 -112.38 90.45 74.79
CA GLN A 105 -113.36 91.43 74.23
C GLN A 105 -113.37 92.76 75.03
N PRO A 106 -114.13 93.85 74.68
CA PRO A 106 -115.25 93.96 73.71
C PRO A 106 -115.35 95.23 72.81
N SER A 107 -116.41 95.25 71.99
CA SER A 107 -117.24 96.43 71.60
C SER A 107 -116.97 97.22 70.29
N HIS A 108 -117.97 97.11 69.39
CA HIS A 108 -118.44 98.03 68.33
C HIS A 108 -117.65 99.31 67.94
N LYS A 109 -117.14 99.36 66.69
CA LYS A 109 -117.73 100.16 65.55
C LYS A 109 -116.83 100.19 64.29
N SER A 110 -117.49 100.41 63.14
CA SER A 110 -116.98 100.82 61.80
C SER A 110 -116.29 99.77 60.89
N GLU A 111 -116.73 99.74 59.63
CA GLU A 111 -116.39 98.71 58.62
C GLU A 111 -115.08 98.98 57.83
N THR A 112 -114.44 100.13 58.02
CA THR A 112 -113.32 100.61 57.19
C THR A 112 -111.95 99.97 57.51
N SER A 113 -111.88 99.03 58.46
CA SER A 113 -110.62 98.41 58.91
C SER A 113 -110.39 96.98 58.35
N ARG A 114 -111.46 96.27 57.94
CA ARG A 114 -111.38 94.86 57.51
C ARG A 114 -110.69 94.70 56.15
N GLU A 115 -110.90 95.65 55.25
CA GLU A 115 -110.35 95.66 53.89
C GLU A 115 -108.82 95.85 53.87
N LYS A 116 -108.28 96.73 54.72
CA LYS A 116 -106.82 96.90 54.88
C LYS A 116 -106.12 95.65 55.41
N LYS A 117 -106.81 94.82 56.22
CA LYS A 117 -106.25 93.55 56.72
C LYS A 117 -106.18 92.48 55.62
N LEU A 118 -107.25 92.34 54.83
CA LEU A 118 -107.28 91.44 53.68
C LEU A 118 -106.29 91.85 52.57
N GLN A 119 -106.12 93.15 52.30
CA GLN A 119 -105.06 93.61 51.39
C GLN A 119 -103.67 93.22 51.89
N LYS A 120 -103.43 93.26 53.22
CA LYS A 120 -102.16 92.86 53.83
C LYS A 120 -101.89 91.35 53.69
N GLU A 121 -102.90 90.51 53.90
CA GLU A 121 -102.84 89.06 53.64
C GLU A 121 -102.64 88.73 52.16
N VAL A 122 -103.33 89.42 51.23
CA VAL A 122 -103.16 89.20 49.78
C VAL A 122 -101.77 89.66 49.32
N THR A 123 -101.21 90.73 49.88
CA THR A 123 -99.80 91.08 49.61
C THR A 123 -98.84 90.06 50.21
N GLN A 124 -99.11 89.55 51.42
CA GLN A 124 -98.27 88.55 52.08
C GLN A 124 -98.26 87.22 51.30
N LEU A 125 -99.42 86.70 50.89
CA LEU A 125 -99.52 85.49 50.07
C LEU A 125 -98.90 85.68 48.68
N ARG A 126 -98.92 86.90 48.12
CA ARG A 126 -98.17 87.22 46.89
C ARG A 126 -96.65 87.19 47.12
N THR A 127 -96.15 87.71 48.25
CA THR A 127 -94.72 87.61 48.62
C THR A 127 -94.29 86.19 48.97
N GLU A 128 -95.16 85.38 49.58
CA GLU A 128 -94.88 83.97 49.86
C GLU A 128 -94.89 83.15 48.57
N LYS A 129 -95.82 83.40 47.64
CA LYS A 129 -95.82 82.79 46.30
C LYS A 129 -94.57 83.14 45.49
N THR A 130 -94.11 84.40 45.50
CA THR A 130 -92.86 84.76 44.82
C THR A 130 -91.63 84.19 45.53
N SER A 131 -91.62 84.16 46.86
CA SER A 131 -90.55 83.51 47.65
C SER A 131 -90.46 82.01 47.34
N LEU A 132 -91.57 81.28 47.38
CA LEU A 132 -91.62 79.86 47.03
C LEU A 132 -91.24 79.60 45.57
N SER A 133 -91.70 80.44 44.63
CA SER A 133 -91.30 80.32 43.22
C SER A 133 -89.81 80.60 43.01
N THR A 134 -89.22 81.49 43.80
CA THR A 134 -87.76 81.76 43.77
C THR A 134 -86.99 80.61 44.39
N SER A 135 -87.48 80.07 45.51
CA SER A 135 -86.90 78.88 46.16
C SER A 135 -86.97 77.64 45.26
N LEU A 136 -88.07 77.43 44.53
CA LEU A 136 -88.22 76.33 43.58
C LEU A 136 -87.25 76.48 42.40
N ASN A 137 -87.10 77.69 41.86
CA ASN A 137 -86.12 77.96 40.80
C ASN A 137 -84.68 77.74 41.29
N ASN A 138 -84.34 78.18 42.50
CA ASN A 138 -83.02 77.92 43.09
C ASN A 138 -82.76 76.43 43.29
N LEU A 139 -83.75 75.68 43.79
CA LEU A 139 -83.66 74.22 43.94
C LEU A 139 -83.48 73.51 42.58
N TYR A 140 -84.17 73.99 41.53
CA TYR A 140 -84.00 73.48 40.17
C TYR A 140 -82.60 73.77 39.60
N ILE A 141 -82.06 74.98 39.83
CA ILE A 141 -80.70 75.35 39.44
C ILE A 141 -79.66 74.49 40.17
N ASP A 142 -79.82 74.24 41.46
CA ASP A 142 -78.88 73.40 42.20
C ASP A 142 -79.02 71.91 41.85
N PHE A 143 -80.22 71.41 41.51
CA PHE A 143 -80.40 70.07 40.96
C PHE A 143 -79.75 69.90 39.59
N ASP A 144 -79.92 70.87 38.67
CA ASP A 144 -79.25 70.92 37.36
C ASP A 144 -77.72 71.03 37.48
N ARG A 145 -77.21 71.75 38.50
CA ARG A 145 -75.78 71.75 38.84
C ARG A 145 -75.30 70.39 39.34
N GLN A 146 -76.05 69.74 40.24
CA GLN A 146 -75.68 68.42 40.78
C GLN A 146 -75.70 67.33 39.70
N THR A 147 -76.68 67.32 38.79
CA THR A 147 -76.67 66.38 37.65
C THR A 147 -75.52 66.65 36.69
N LYS A 148 -75.20 67.92 36.39
CA LYS A 148 -74.01 68.28 35.58
C LYS A 148 -72.68 67.89 36.24
N ASP A 149 -72.58 67.98 37.56
CA ASP A 149 -71.40 67.51 38.31
C ASP A 149 -71.32 65.97 38.32
N LEU A 150 -72.45 65.28 38.46
CA LEU A 150 -72.53 63.83 38.36
C LEU A 150 -72.12 63.34 36.96
N ASP A 151 -72.64 63.95 35.89
CA ASP A 151 -72.24 63.67 34.50
C ASP A 151 -70.76 63.96 34.24
N ARG A 152 -70.16 64.91 34.95
CA ARG A 152 -68.72 65.22 34.88
C ARG A 152 -67.91 64.13 35.59
N LYS A 153 -68.35 63.67 36.77
CA LYS A 153 -67.73 62.56 37.51
C LYS A 153 -67.82 61.25 36.75
N THR A 154 -68.98 60.91 36.19
CA THR A 154 -69.17 59.73 35.33
C THR A 154 -68.25 59.75 34.11
N ARG A 155 -68.06 60.91 33.48
CA ARG A 155 -67.08 61.08 32.37
C ARG A 155 -65.64 60.90 32.83
N LEU A 156 -65.26 61.39 34.01
CA LEU A 156 -63.91 61.22 34.56
C LEU A 156 -63.63 59.77 34.97
N ILE A 157 -64.60 59.07 35.55
CA ILE A 157 -64.50 57.63 35.87
C ILE A 157 -64.25 56.84 34.58
N LYS A 158 -65.06 57.07 33.54
CA LYS A 158 -64.88 56.40 32.24
C LYS A 158 -63.50 56.69 31.61
N GLN A 159 -63.02 57.94 31.68
CA GLN A 159 -61.67 58.28 31.21
C GLN A 159 -60.57 57.57 31.99
N TRP A 160 -60.76 57.35 33.29
CA TRP A 160 -59.82 56.61 34.13
C TRP A 160 -59.85 55.10 33.83
N GLU A 161 -61.01 54.53 33.59
CA GLU A 161 -61.18 53.14 33.12
C GLU A 161 -60.51 52.95 31.75
N ASP A 162 -60.82 53.80 30.76
CA ASP A 162 -60.18 53.80 29.43
C ASP A 162 -58.65 53.95 29.51
N TRP A 163 -58.13 54.70 30.48
CA TRP A 163 -56.69 54.88 30.70
C TRP A 163 -56.05 53.67 31.38
N LYS A 164 -56.73 53.09 32.37
CA LYS A 164 -56.30 51.87 33.06
C LYS A 164 -56.24 50.70 32.09
N ASP A 165 -57.26 50.48 31.26
CA ASP A 165 -57.29 49.40 30.27
C ASP A 165 -56.13 49.54 29.27
N LYS A 166 -55.82 50.76 28.81
CA LYS A 166 -54.64 51.02 27.97
C LYS A 166 -53.32 50.75 28.68
N SER A 167 -53.21 51.09 29.97
CA SER A 167 -52.02 50.81 30.79
C SER A 167 -51.82 49.30 31.01
N ASP A 168 -52.90 48.57 31.26
CA ASP A 168 -52.88 47.12 31.41
C ASP A 168 -52.57 46.43 30.06
N GLU A 169 -53.11 46.92 28.94
CA GLU A 169 -52.80 46.41 27.60
C GLU A 169 -51.32 46.67 27.23
N TYR A 170 -50.79 47.85 27.53
CA TYR A 170 -49.37 48.17 27.33
C TYR A 170 -48.47 47.25 28.17
N SER A 171 -48.82 47.06 29.45
CA SER A 171 -48.08 46.19 30.37
C SER A 171 -48.09 44.72 29.91
N ARG A 172 -49.20 44.23 29.35
CA ARG A 172 -49.28 42.89 28.73
C ARG A 172 -48.37 42.79 27.50
N LYS A 173 -48.45 43.74 26.57
CA LYS A 173 -47.61 43.76 25.36
C LYS A 173 -46.12 43.76 25.71
N GLN A 174 -45.71 44.60 26.65
CA GLN A 174 -44.32 44.65 27.12
C GLN A 174 -43.89 43.34 27.80
N GLY A 175 -44.77 42.71 28.58
CA GLY A 175 -44.53 41.39 29.18
C GLY A 175 -44.41 40.25 28.16
N ASP A 176 -45.17 40.30 27.08
CA ASP A 176 -45.11 39.33 25.98
C ASP A 176 -43.87 39.53 25.10
N GLU A 177 -43.45 40.78 24.85
CA GLU A 177 -42.17 41.09 24.20
C GLU A 177 -40.98 40.62 25.04
N LEU A 178 -40.98 40.88 26.35
CA LEU A 178 -39.97 40.38 27.29
C LEU A 178 -39.86 38.86 27.28
N ARG A 179 -41.00 38.14 27.21
CA ARG A 179 -40.98 36.67 27.03
C ARG A 179 -40.39 36.26 25.70
N LYS A 180 -40.84 36.84 24.59
CA LYS A 180 -40.31 36.52 23.24
C LYS A 180 -38.80 36.76 23.14
N THR A 181 -38.31 37.86 23.69
CA THR A 181 -36.86 38.16 23.70
C THR A 181 -36.08 37.21 24.60
N LYS A 182 -36.65 36.82 25.75
CA LYS A 182 -36.03 35.82 26.63
C LYS A 182 -35.99 34.43 25.98
N ASP A 183 -37.11 33.98 25.42
CA ASP A 183 -37.20 32.69 24.72
C ASP A 183 -36.24 32.64 23.51
N ALA A 184 -36.03 33.76 22.82
CA ALA A 184 -35.03 33.86 21.75
C ALA A 184 -33.59 33.82 22.27
N TYR A 185 -33.30 34.49 23.39
CA TYR A 185 -31.99 34.45 24.05
C TYR A 185 -31.65 33.05 24.56
N ASP A 186 -32.60 32.39 25.23
CA ASP A 186 -32.41 31.04 25.77
C ASP A 186 -32.17 30.02 24.64
N ARG A 187 -32.85 30.15 23.48
CA ARG A 187 -32.58 29.34 22.28
C ARG A 187 -31.17 29.58 21.72
N LEU A 188 -30.77 30.84 21.52
CA LEU A 188 -29.43 31.18 21.03
C LEU A 188 -28.32 30.69 21.99
N PHE A 189 -28.58 30.72 23.29
CA PHE A 189 -27.65 30.23 24.30
C PHE A 189 -27.51 28.70 24.27
N ASP A 190 -28.61 27.97 24.03
CA ASP A 190 -28.56 26.51 23.83
C ASP A 190 -27.94 26.12 22.49
N GLU A 191 -28.15 26.89 21.41
CA GLU A 191 -27.44 26.72 20.13
C GLU A 191 -25.93 26.95 20.29
N TYR A 192 -25.53 28.04 20.95
CA TYR A 192 -24.12 28.30 21.29
C TYR A 192 -23.50 27.18 22.13
N ARG A 193 -24.24 26.68 23.14
CA ARG A 193 -23.80 25.55 23.98
C ARG A 193 -23.64 24.24 23.17
N LYS A 194 -24.54 23.96 22.22
CA LYS A 194 -24.43 22.82 21.30
C LYS A 194 -23.22 22.99 20.38
N LEU A 195 -23.08 24.15 19.73
CA LEU A 195 -22.00 24.45 18.80
C LEU A 195 -20.63 24.38 19.49
N LYS A 196 -20.53 24.83 20.74
CA LYS A 196 -19.32 24.71 21.56
C LYS A 196 -18.91 23.25 21.78
N ARG A 197 -19.86 22.38 22.15
CA ARG A 197 -19.58 20.93 22.30
C ARG A 197 -19.12 20.31 21.00
N THR A 198 -19.84 20.52 19.90
CA THR A 198 -19.45 19.99 18.59
C THR A 198 -18.08 20.48 18.12
N LYS A 199 -17.69 21.71 18.52
CA LYS A 199 -16.34 22.22 18.26
C LYS A 199 -15.29 21.47 19.08
N GLU A 200 -15.54 21.27 20.38
CA GLU A 200 -14.65 20.52 21.28
C GLU A 200 -14.50 19.06 20.81
N ASP A 201 -15.60 18.42 20.40
CA ASP A 201 -15.62 17.07 19.82
C ASP A 201 -14.77 16.98 18.54
N LEU A 202 -14.99 17.89 17.57
CA LEU A 202 -14.19 17.97 16.34
C LEU A 202 -12.71 18.32 16.58
N GLU A 203 -12.39 19.10 17.60
CA GLU A 203 -11.02 19.38 18.01
C GLU A 203 -10.32 18.16 18.62
N THR A 204 -11.07 17.24 19.26
CA THR A 204 -10.53 15.94 19.70
C THR A 204 -10.30 14.99 18.53
N GLU A 205 -11.29 14.80 17.66
CA GLU A 205 -11.20 13.93 16.46
C GLU A 205 -10.04 14.36 15.53
N LEU A 206 -9.88 15.67 15.30
CA LEU A 206 -8.77 16.21 14.50
C LEU A 206 -7.39 15.91 15.10
N ASN A 207 -7.27 15.85 16.43
CA ASN A 207 -6.00 15.53 17.09
C ASN A 207 -5.72 14.02 17.07
N GLU A 208 -6.75 13.18 17.18
CA GLU A 208 -6.63 11.72 17.02
C GLU A 208 -6.19 11.36 15.59
N GLU A 209 -6.84 11.92 14.57
CA GLU A 209 -6.47 11.76 13.15
C GLU A 209 -5.06 12.25 12.84
N ARG A 210 -4.61 13.36 13.45
CA ARG A 210 -3.21 13.81 13.37
C ARG A 210 -2.24 12.81 13.99
N GLY A 211 -2.63 12.13 15.06
CA GLY A 211 -1.88 11.04 15.67
C GLY A 211 -1.75 9.83 14.72
N VAL A 212 -2.87 9.38 14.16
CA VAL A 212 -2.93 8.28 13.18
C VAL A 212 -2.08 8.60 11.95
N ASN A 213 -2.23 9.79 11.35
CA ASN A 213 -1.45 10.21 10.18
C ASN A 213 0.05 10.25 10.46
N LYS A 214 0.45 10.63 11.67
CA LYS A 214 1.86 10.60 12.11
C LYS A 214 2.39 9.17 12.23
N SER A 215 1.59 8.23 12.75
CA SER A 215 1.96 6.80 12.81
C SER A 215 2.14 6.23 11.40
N LEU A 216 1.14 6.39 10.53
CA LEU A 216 1.17 5.88 9.16
C LEU A 216 2.37 6.42 8.36
N ARG A 217 2.73 7.69 8.54
CA ARG A 217 3.94 8.28 7.92
C ARG A 217 5.26 7.69 8.44
N GLN A 218 5.28 7.15 9.65
CA GLN A 218 6.44 6.42 10.16
C GLN A 218 6.45 4.99 9.61
N ASP A 219 5.30 4.30 9.62
CA ASP A 219 5.16 2.95 9.08
C ASP A 219 5.55 2.89 7.59
N ILE A 220 5.16 3.89 6.80
CA ILE A 220 5.58 4.02 5.38
C ILE A 220 7.10 4.11 5.26
N LYS A 221 7.78 4.95 6.06
CA LYS A 221 9.25 5.07 6.02
C LYS A 221 9.95 3.78 6.44
N ASP A 222 9.44 3.13 7.48
CA ASP A 222 10.01 1.86 7.97
C ASP A 222 9.80 0.72 6.96
N GLN A 223 8.71 0.77 6.17
CA GLN A 223 8.49 -0.11 5.03
C GLN A 223 9.38 0.25 3.83
N GLU A 224 9.54 1.53 3.48
CA GLU A 224 10.45 1.99 2.43
C GLU A 224 11.89 1.53 2.67
N VAL A 225 12.39 1.61 3.91
CA VAL A 225 13.71 1.08 4.29
C VAL A 225 13.79 -0.44 4.07
N LYS A 226 12.79 -1.21 4.51
CA LYS A 226 12.77 -2.68 4.31
C LYS A 226 12.65 -3.07 2.84
N VAL A 227 11.84 -2.34 2.05
CA VAL A 227 11.67 -2.58 0.62
C VAL A 227 12.95 -2.22 -0.14
N THR A 228 13.60 -1.09 0.16
CA THR A 228 14.87 -0.73 -0.47
C THR A 228 16.00 -1.68 -0.08
N GLU A 229 16.08 -2.12 1.18
CA GLU A 229 17.05 -3.13 1.62
C GLU A 229 16.82 -4.48 0.91
N THR A 230 15.60 -5.02 0.93
CA THR A 230 15.28 -6.29 0.26
C THR A 230 15.46 -6.22 -1.25
N HIS A 231 15.10 -5.10 -1.89
CA HIS A 231 15.32 -4.88 -3.31
C HIS A 231 16.81 -4.77 -3.65
N SER A 232 17.61 -4.06 -2.83
CA SER A 232 19.07 -4.00 -3.00
C SER A 232 19.76 -5.36 -2.84
N ARG A 233 19.28 -6.19 -1.91
CA ARG A 233 19.75 -7.58 -1.72
C ARG A 233 19.37 -8.46 -2.90
N ALA A 234 18.14 -8.36 -3.40
CA ALA A 234 17.69 -9.08 -4.58
C ALA A 234 18.48 -8.67 -5.84
N ILE A 235 18.70 -7.37 -6.05
CA ILE A 235 19.57 -6.85 -7.12
C ILE A 235 21.00 -7.37 -6.95
N SER A 236 21.54 -7.41 -5.73
CA SER A 236 22.90 -7.91 -5.48
C SER A 236 23.05 -9.40 -5.76
N LEU A 237 22.03 -10.22 -5.43
CA LEU A 237 21.99 -11.64 -5.77
C LEU A 237 21.88 -11.85 -7.29
N LEU A 238 20.99 -11.11 -7.96
CA LEU A 238 20.84 -11.16 -9.42
C LEU A 238 22.11 -10.69 -10.13
N ALA A 239 22.75 -9.61 -9.67
CA ALA A 239 24.03 -9.14 -10.17
C ALA A 239 25.14 -10.18 -9.94
N GLY A 240 25.16 -10.86 -8.80
CA GLY A 240 26.08 -11.98 -8.54
C GLY A 240 25.86 -13.22 -9.42
N HIS A 241 24.65 -13.41 -9.94
CA HIS A 241 24.35 -14.48 -10.91
C HIS A 241 24.57 -14.08 -12.38
N VAL A 242 24.42 -12.80 -12.72
CA VAL A 242 24.62 -12.28 -14.09
C VAL A 242 26.07 -11.87 -14.34
N SER A 243 26.78 -11.41 -13.32
CA SER A 243 28.20 -11.00 -13.37
C SER A 243 29.14 -12.11 -12.88
N SER A 244 29.02 -13.30 -13.47
CA SER A 244 30.08 -14.30 -13.36
C SER A 244 31.16 -14.01 -14.41
N ASP A 245 32.44 -14.21 -14.07
CA ASP A 245 33.57 -14.02 -15.01
C ASP A 245 33.57 -15.02 -16.18
N PHE A 246 32.62 -15.95 -16.21
CA PHE A 246 32.42 -16.94 -17.27
C PHE A 246 30.93 -17.38 -17.28
N PRO A 247 30.07 -16.73 -18.09
CA PRO A 247 28.63 -16.96 -18.10
C PRO A 247 28.20 -18.22 -18.87
N ASP A 248 27.00 -18.73 -18.59
CA ASP A 248 26.48 -20.00 -19.11
C ASP A 248 26.42 -20.11 -20.64
N ASP A 249 26.22 -18.99 -21.34
CA ASP A 249 26.26 -18.92 -22.81
C ASP A 249 27.67 -19.13 -23.34
N GLN A 250 28.67 -18.46 -22.74
CA GLN A 250 30.08 -18.68 -23.08
C GLN A 250 30.51 -20.12 -22.76
N VAL A 251 30.03 -20.69 -21.64
CA VAL A 251 30.26 -22.11 -21.29
C VAL A 251 29.72 -23.05 -22.38
N ARG A 252 28.48 -22.82 -22.85
CA ARG A 252 27.89 -23.61 -23.95
C ARG A 252 28.72 -23.50 -25.23
N THR A 253 29.17 -22.29 -25.59
CA THR A 253 29.98 -22.07 -26.80
C THR A 253 31.35 -22.77 -26.71
N GLU A 254 32.07 -22.64 -25.59
CA GLU A 254 33.39 -23.29 -25.43
C GLU A 254 33.29 -24.82 -25.35
N LEU A 255 32.22 -25.37 -24.76
CA LEU A 255 31.96 -26.81 -24.80
C LEU A 255 31.61 -27.30 -26.22
N GLN A 256 30.78 -26.57 -26.95
CA GLN A 256 30.41 -26.93 -28.33
C GLN A 256 31.63 -26.92 -29.26
N ASP A 257 32.48 -25.88 -29.20
CA ASP A 257 33.74 -25.77 -29.95
C ASP A 257 34.71 -26.92 -29.61
N LEU A 258 34.83 -27.28 -28.32
CA LEU A 258 35.62 -28.43 -27.90
C LEU A 258 35.09 -29.76 -28.49
N PHE A 259 33.77 -29.98 -28.47
CA PHE A 259 33.16 -31.20 -29.00
C PHE A 259 33.24 -31.28 -30.54
N GLU A 260 33.19 -30.14 -31.23
CA GLU A 260 33.37 -30.05 -32.67
C GLU A 260 34.81 -30.44 -33.06
N LYS A 261 35.82 -29.87 -32.40
CA LYS A 261 37.24 -30.25 -32.58
C LYS A 261 37.54 -31.71 -32.21
N CYS A 262 36.85 -32.25 -31.20
CA CYS A 262 36.93 -33.68 -30.90
C CYS A 262 36.36 -34.53 -32.05
N SER A 263 35.25 -34.11 -32.66
CA SER A 263 34.62 -34.80 -33.79
C SER A 263 35.52 -34.73 -35.04
N GLU A 264 36.08 -33.56 -35.36
CA GLU A 264 37.06 -33.37 -36.45
C GLU A 264 38.26 -34.32 -36.29
N TRP A 265 38.91 -34.31 -35.12
CA TRP A 265 40.05 -35.19 -34.86
C TRP A 265 39.67 -36.69 -34.95
N CYS A 266 38.49 -37.08 -34.45
CA CYS A 266 37.99 -38.45 -34.57
C CYS A 266 37.64 -38.84 -36.01
N ILE A 267 37.22 -37.89 -36.84
CA ILE A 267 36.98 -38.11 -38.26
C ILE A 267 38.33 -38.34 -38.96
N ASP A 268 39.32 -37.49 -38.73
CA ASP A 268 40.59 -37.57 -39.46
C ASP A 268 41.49 -38.74 -39.05
N ASN A 269 41.31 -39.30 -37.84
CA ASN A 269 42.20 -40.34 -37.27
C ASN A 269 41.54 -41.70 -37.02
N ARG A 270 40.32 -41.95 -37.51
CA ARG A 270 39.63 -43.24 -37.34
C ARG A 270 40.16 -44.33 -38.28
N LEU A 271 40.17 -45.57 -37.82
CA LEU A 271 40.30 -46.73 -38.72
C LEU A 271 39.08 -46.82 -39.68
N PRO A 272 39.28 -47.07 -40.99
CA PRO A 272 38.19 -47.16 -41.96
C PRO A 272 37.23 -48.34 -41.72
N LEU A 273 37.75 -49.42 -41.13
CA LEU A 273 37.07 -50.66 -40.75
C LEU A 273 37.79 -51.22 -39.51
N ILE A 274 37.04 -51.89 -38.63
CA ILE A 274 37.58 -52.54 -37.43
C ILE A 274 38.04 -53.96 -37.81
N GLU A 275 39.31 -54.28 -37.59
CA GLU A 275 39.88 -55.58 -37.96
C GLU A 275 39.40 -56.73 -37.04
N ASN A 276 39.33 -56.48 -35.73
CA ASN A 276 38.86 -57.44 -34.74
C ASN A 276 37.60 -56.92 -34.02
N VAL A 277 36.44 -57.20 -34.61
CA VAL A 277 35.14 -56.70 -34.16
C VAL A 277 34.80 -57.17 -32.74
N GLU A 278 35.13 -58.41 -32.39
CA GLU A 278 34.70 -59.03 -31.14
C GLU A 278 35.55 -58.58 -29.93
N GLU A 279 36.88 -58.47 -30.10
CA GLU A 279 37.75 -57.82 -29.11
C GLU A 279 37.39 -56.34 -28.92
N THR A 280 37.11 -55.62 -30.01
CA THR A 280 36.71 -54.21 -29.95
C THR A 280 35.34 -54.03 -29.27
N ARG A 281 34.36 -54.89 -29.54
CA ARG A 281 33.06 -54.90 -28.84
C ARG A 281 33.26 -55.13 -27.33
N ASN A 282 34.07 -56.11 -26.95
CA ASN A 282 34.38 -56.40 -25.54
C ASN A 282 35.10 -55.24 -24.83
N LEU A 283 36.02 -54.56 -25.53
CA LEU A 283 36.66 -53.34 -25.02
C LEU A 283 35.64 -52.21 -24.82
N MET A 284 34.76 -51.96 -25.80
CA MET A 284 33.74 -50.90 -25.72
C MET A 284 32.72 -51.16 -24.61
N LEU A 285 32.34 -52.42 -24.39
CA LEU A 285 31.47 -52.83 -23.28
C LEU A 285 32.16 -52.65 -21.93
N THR A 286 33.42 -53.10 -21.80
CA THR A 286 34.22 -52.94 -20.57
C THR A 286 34.44 -51.47 -20.20
N GLN A 287 34.65 -50.61 -21.19
CA GLN A 287 34.76 -49.16 -21.01
C GLN A 287 33.39 -48.46 -20.88
N GLY A 288 32.27 -49.18 -20.98
CA GLY A 288 30.90 -48.65 -20.91
C GLY A 288 30.60 -47.57 -21.95
N ILE A 289 31.09 -47.76 -23.18
CA ILE A 289 30.84 -46.88 -24.34
C ILE A 289 29.61 -47.38 -25.12
N ILE A 290 29.50 -48.69 -25.29
CA ILE A 290 28.32 -49.38 -25.81
C ILE A 290 27.52 -49.94 -24.63
N ASN A 291 26.20 -49.98 -24.77
CA ASN A 291 25.29 -50.55 -23.79
C ASN A 291 25.10 -52.05 -24.05
N ASP A 292 25.29 -52.90 -23.03
CA ASP A 292 24.93 -54.32 -23.13
C ASP A 292 23.43 -54.46 -22.89
N LEU A 293 22.67 -54.54 -23.98
CA LEU A 293 21.22 -54.60 -23.95
C LEU A 293 20.78 -56.05 -24.19
N ASP A 294 20.02 -56.61 -23.24
CA ASP A 294 19.15 -57.78 -23.43
C ASP A 294 17.98 -57.40 -24.37
N CYS A 295 18.29 -57.07 -25.61
CA CYS A 295 17.36 -56.68 -26.66
C CYS A 295 17.68 -57.41 -27.97
N GLU A 296 16.70 -57.41 -28.88
CA GLU A 296 16.85 -57.95 -30.23
C GLU A 296 18.08 -57.35 -30.95
N GLU A 297 18.76 -58.17 -31.73
CA GLU A 297 20.04 -57.83 -32.39
C GLU A 297 19.93 -56.55 -33.23
N HIS A 298 18.79 -56.33 -33.89
CA HIS A 298 18.50 -55.15 -34.71
C HIS A 298 18.43 -53.82 -33.92
N LEU A 299 18.37 -53.88 -32.59
CA LEU A 299 18.41 -52.71 -31.70
C LEU A 299 19.79 -52.47 -31.09
N GLN A 300 20.73 -53.41 -31.24
CA GLN A 300 22.11 -53.27 -30.75
C GLN A 300 22.92 -52.32 -31.64
N PHE A 301 24.07 -51.87 -31.15
CA PHE A 301 25.00 -51.08 -31.94
C PHE A 301 25.83 -52.00 -32.84
N ASP A 302 25.69 -51.86 -34.16
CA ASP A 302 26.52 -52.58 -35.12
C ASP A 302 27.94 -52.00 -35.14
N VAL A 303 28.88 -52.74 -34.56
CA VAL A 303 30.31 -52.40 -34.52
C VAL A 303 30.98 -52.58 -35.88
N ALA A 304 30.43 -53.41 -36.78
CA ALA A 304 30.98 -53.62 -38.13
C ALA A 304 30.60 -52.49 -39.12
N HIS A 305 29.65 -51.62 -38.76
CA HIS A 305 29.18 -50.57 -39.65
C HIS A 305 30.29 -49.55 -39.98
N ARG A 306 30.33 -49.05 -41.22
CA ARG A 306 31.39 -48.14 -41.71
C ARG A 306 31.50 -46.80 -40.93
N THR A 307 30.46 -46.41 -40.20
CA THR A 307 30.48 -45.22 -39.34
C THR A 307 30.75 -45.54 -37.86
N ALA A 308 30.79 -46.83 -37.49
CA ALA A 308 30.95 -47.28 -36.11
C ALA A 308 32.24 -46.73 -35.49
N THR A 309 33.37 -46.84 -36.18
CA THR A 309 34.67 -46.36 -35.68
C THR A 309 34.64 -44.89 -35.29
N ALA A 310 34.07 -44.01 -36.13
CA ALA A 310 33.96 -42.58 -35.84
C ALA A 310 33.12 -42.32 -34.57
N ILE A 311 31.96 -42.97 -34.48
CA ILE A 311 30.99 -42.79 -33.39
C ILE A 311 31.58 -43.31 -32.06
N LEU A 312 32.21 -44.49 -32.09
CA LEU A 312 32.84 -45.10 -30.92
C LEU A 312 34.08 -44.34 -30.47
N LEU A 313 34.92 -43.87 -31.40
CA LEU A 313 36.10 -43.07 -31.09
C LEU A 313 35.72 -41.70 -30.48
N GLN A 314 34.69 -41.04 -31.02
CA GLN A 314 34.18 -39.79 -30.46
C GLN A 314 33.51 -40.00 -29.09
N ALA A 315 32.75 -41.09 -28.91
CA ALA A 315 32.19 -41.46 -27.61
C ALA A 315 33.29 -41.75 -26.58
N ALA A 316 34.34 -42.51 -26.97
CA ALA A 316 35.51 -42.78 -26.14
C ALA A 316 36.23 -41.48 -25.73
N LEU A 317 36.60 -40.64 -26.71
CA LEU A 317 37.36 -39.42 -26.48
C LEU A 317 36.61 -38.45 -25.57
N THR A 318 35.34 -38.14 -25.88
CA THR A 318 34.56 -37.21 -25.07
C THR A 318 34.28 -37.77 -23.68
N LYS A 319 34.03 -39.08 -23.54
CA LYS A 319 33.88 -39.73 -22.23
C LYS A 319 35.18 -39.64 -21.42
N THR A 320 36.33 -39.99 -21.98
CA THR A 320 37.63 -39.92 -21.27
C THR A 320 37.96 -38.50 -20.85
N LEU A 321 37.82 -37.52 -21.75
CA LEU A 321 38.07 -36.10 -21.46
C LEU A 321 37.16 -35.59 -20.33
N MET A 322 35.85 -35.81 -20.42
CA MET A 322 34.91 -35.33 -19.41
C MET A 322 35.05 -36.07 -18.08
N GLN A 323 35.29 -37.38 -18.06
CA GLN A 323 35.48 -38.14 -16.82
C GLN A 323 36.80 -37.81 -16.12
N THR A 324 37.87 -37.53 -16.88
CA THR A 324 39.18 -37.15 -16.30
C THR A 324 39.13 -35.77 -15.66
N PHE A 325 38.58 -34.77 -16.37
CA PHE A 325 38.69 -33.36 -15.96
C PHE A 325 37.43 -32.81 -15.27
N LEU A 326 36.23 -33.20 -15.71
CA LEU A 326 34.94 -32.81 -15.12
C LEU A 326 34.32 -33.90 -14.23
N GLY A 327 34.97 -35.07 -14.09
CA GLY A 327 34.54 -36.09 -13.15
C GLY A 327 34.97 -35.85 -11.70
N ASN A 328 35.96 -34.98 -11.45
CA ASN A 328 36.48 -34.66 -10.11
C ASN A 328 37.05 -33.23 -10.07
N PRO A 329 36.61 -32.32 -9.18
CA PRO A 329 37.21 -30.99 -9.05
C PRO A 329 38.70 -31.02 -8.65
N PHE A 330 39.15 -32.09 -7.99
CA PHE A 330 40.52 -32.20 -7.48
C PHE A 330 41.42 -33.06 -8.37
N PHE A 331 41.16 -33.14 -9.68
CA PHE A 331 41.90 -33.99 -10.61
C PHE A 331 43.42 -33.70 -10.64
N LEU A 332 43.84 -32.44 -10.49
CA LEU A 332 45.27 -32.06 -10.37
C LEU A 332 45.94 -32.65 -9.10
N GLY A 333 45.15 -32.93 -8.07
CA GLY A 333 45.61 -33.45 -6.77
C GLY A 333 45.11 -34.86 -6.48
N GLN A 334 44.89 -35.70 -7.51
CA GLN A 334 44.23 -37.01 -7.40
C GLN A 334 44.94 -38.02 -6.48
N HIS A 335 46.22 -37.79 -6.15
CA HIS A 335 46.97 -38.57 -5.15
C HIS A 335 46.86 -38.04 -3.70
N CYS A 336 46.28 -36.85 -3.51
CA CYS A 336 46.24 -36.14 -2.23
C CYS A 336 44.82 -35.92 -1.70
N LEU A 337 43.80 -35.87 -2.57
CA LEU A 337 42.42 -35.55 -2.20
C LEU A 337 41.41 -36.49 -2.88
N ASN A 338 40.58 -37.15 -2.06
CA ASN A 338 39.50 -38.05 -2.51
C ASN A 338 38.15 -37.33 -2.63
N LYS A 339 37.30 -37.79 -3.56
CA LYS A 339 35.93 -37.28 -3.80
C LYS A 339 35.04 -37.20 -2.54
N THR A 340 35.31 -38.02 -1.53
CA THR A 340 34.56 -38.06 -0.27
C THR A 340 34.67 -36.75 0.55
N ALA A 341 35.68 -35.90 0.31
CA ALA A 341 35.84 -34.63 1.01
C ALA A 341 34.67 -33.64 0.80
N LEU A 342 33.91 -33.77 -0.30
CA LEU A 342 32.74 -32.93 -0.60
C LEU A 342 31.46 -33.34 0.14
N HIS A 343 31.47 -34.45 0.90
CA HIS A 343 30.31 -34.97 1.62
C HIS A 343 30.21 -34.45 3.07
N GLY A 344 30.96 -33.41 3.42
CA GLY A 344 30.88 -32.77 4.74
C GLY A 344 29.53 -32.07 4.96
N GLY A 345 28.90 -32.30 6.11
CA GLY A 345 27.59 -31.74 6.48
C GLY A 345 27.59 -30.24 6.81
N ALA A 346 28.36 -29.44 6.08
CA ALA A 346 28.35 -27.97 6.13
C ALA A 346 27.28 -27.41 5.16
N SER A 347 27.01 -26.10 5.27
CA SER A 347 26.16 -25.40 4.29
C SER A 347 26.67 -25.58 2.86
N ALA A 348 25.76 -25.73 1.89
CA ALA A 348 26.10 -25.92 0.48
C ALA A 348 27.00 -24.79 -0.06
N GLU A 349 26.77 -23.55 0.35
CA GLU A 349 27.61 -22.40 -0.02
C GLU A 349 29.05 -22.52 0.51
N ALA A 350 29.22 -23.05 1.73
CA ALA A 350 30.55 -23.28 2.32
C ALA A 350 31.30 -24.39 1.57
N THR A 351 30.62 -25.48 1.20
CA THR A 351 31.19 -26.58 0.41
C THR A 351 31.63 -26.11 -0.98
N VAL A 352 30.84 -25.26 -1.65
CA VAL A 352 31.19 -24.70 -2.97
C VAL A 352 32.32 -23.69 -2.85
N THR A 353 32.34 -22.85 -1.81
CA THR A 353 33.46 -21.91 -1.56
C THR A 353 34.76 -22.67 -1.31
N TRP A 354 34.72 -23.72 -0.49
CA TRP A 354 35.88 -24.59 -0.22
C TRP A 354 36.36 -25.33 -1.49
N LYS A 355 35.44 -25.84 -2.31
CA LYS A 355 35.75 -26.43 -3.63
C LYS A 355 36.56 -25.45 -4.48
N ILE A 356 36.06 -24.22 -4.66
CA ILE A 356 36.70 -23.19 -5.51
C ILE A 356 38.10 -22.84 -4.99
N GLN A 357 38.23 -22.55 -3.69
CA GLN A 357 39.52 -22.22 -3.07
C GLN A 357 40.54 -23.38 -3.20
N THR A 358 40.08 -24.62 -3.00
CA THR A 358 40.94 -25.80 -3.13
C THR A 358 41.37 -26.03 -4.58
N CYS A 359 40.49 -25.80 -5.56
CA CYS A 359 40.85 -25.87 -6.99
C CYS A 359 41.91 -24.82 -7.35
N GLN A 360 41.74 -23.57 -6.89
CA GLN A 360 42.72 -22.50 -7.09
C GLN A 360 44.08 -22.82 -6.46
N TYR A 361 44.09 -23.38 -5.24
CA TYR A 361 45.33 -23.82 -4.59
C TYR A 361 46.01 -24.96 -5.34
N LEU A 362 45.25 -25.98 -5.78
CA LEU A 362 45.80 -27.10 -6.55
C LEU A 362 46.38 -26.66 -7.89
N GLU A 363 45.74 -25.71 -8.59
CA GLU A 363 46.26 -25.13 -9.83
C GLU A 363 47.59 -24.37 -9.62
N GLN A 364 47.75 -23.69 -8.48
CA GLN A 364 48.99 -22.99 -8.14
C GLN A 364 50.11 -23.96 -7.69
N ALA A 365 49.77 -25.00 -6.93
CA ALA A 365 50.72 -25.98 -6.41
C ALA A 365 51.13 -27.04 -7.45
N PHE A 366 50.21 -27.41 -8.33
CA PHE A 366 50.35 -28.44 -9.36
C PHE A 366 49.80 -27.93 -10.70
N PRO A 367 50.43 -26.92 -11.32
CA PRO A 367 49.96 -26.40 -12.62
C PRO A 367 49.92 -27.53 -13.66
N PRO A 368 49.00 -27.49 -14.64
CA PRO A 368 48.91 -28.51 -15.67
C PRO A 368 50.17 -28.49 -16.56
N HIS A 369 50.98 -29.55 -16.47
CA HIS A 369 52.20 -29.70 -17.28
C HIS A 369 51.89 -30.42 -18.59
N SER A 370 52.26 -29.83 -19.73
CA SER A 370 52.01 -30.37 -21.08
C SER A 370 52.49 -31.83 -21.24
N GLN A 371 53.66 -32.19 -20.69
CA GLN A 371 54.18 -33.57 -20.73
C GLN A 371 53.27 -34.60 -20.03
N ALA A 372 52.59 -34.22 -18.94
CA ALA A 372 51.62 -35.10 -18.28
C ALA A 372 50.37 -35.28 -19.15
N LEU A 373 49.89 -34.20 -19.79
CA LEU A 373 48.75 -34.23 -20.70
C LEU A 373 49.04 -35.02 -21.99
N GLN A 374 50.27 -34.94 -22.51
CA GLN A 374 50.76 -35.81 -23.57
C GLN A 374 50.75 -37.28 -23.12
N THR A 375 51.15 -37.58 -21.88
CA THR A 375 51.11 -38.95 -21.34
C THR A 375 49.67 -39.49 -21.27
N TYR A 376 48.68 -38.64 -20.92
CA TYR A 376 47.26 -39.02 -21.00
C TYR A 376 46.78 -39.23 -22.44
N ALA A 377 47.20 -38.38 -23.39
CA ALA A 377 46.88 -38.54 -24.81
C ALA A 377 47.47 -39.83 -25.40
N GLU A 378 48.73 -40.16 -25.09
CA GLU A 378 49.36 -41.43 -25.46
C GLU A 378 48.67 -42.63 -24.80
N GLY A 379 48.26 -42.51 -23.54
CA GLY A 379 47.49 -43.54 -22.84
C GLY A 379 46.13 -43.80 -23.48
N PHE A 380 45.43 -42.74 -23.91
CA PHE A 380 44.20 -42.84 -24.68
C PHE A 380 44.44 -43.55 -26.03
N ALA A 381 45.43 -43.10 -26.80
CA ALA A 381 45.76 -43.67 -28.11
C ALA A 381 46.10 -45.17 -28.03
N ARG A 382 46.83 -45.61 -27.00
CA ARG A 382 47.12 -47.05 -26.77
C ARG A 382 45.90 -47.83 -26.30
N THR A 383 45.00 -47.23 -25.54
CA THR A 383 43.77 -47.91 -25.06
C THR A 383 42.78 -48.13 -26.20
N TYR A 384 42.72 -47.18 -27.15
CA TYR A 384 41.77 -47.18 -28.27
C TYR A 384 42.44 -47.43 -29.63
N GLU A 385 43.62 -48.05 -29.63
CA GLU A 385 44.35 -48.51 -30.83
C GLU A 385 43.44 -49.26 -31.84
N PRO A 386 42.51 -50.16 -31.42
CA PRO A 386 41.59 -50.83 -32.35
C PRO A 386 40.59 -49.93 -33.09
N LEU A 387 40.55 -48.63 -32.80
CA LEU A 387 39.69 -47.62 -33.45
C LEU A 387 40.48 -46.53 -34.19
N ILE A 388 41.80 -46.45 -34.01
CA ILE A 388 42.62 -45.28 -34.36
C ILE A 388 43.66 -45.67 -35.42
N GLU A 389 43.75 -44.91 -36.52
CA GLU A 389 44.84 -45.09 -37.49
C GLU A 389 46.20 -44.78 -36.84
N PRO A 390 47.31 -45.44 -37.24
CA PRO A 390 48.63 -45.23 -36.63
C PRO A 390 49.03 -43.75 -36.55
N LEU A 391 48.90 -43.17 -35.35
CA LEU A 391 49.03 -41.72 -35.15
C LEU A 391 50.42 -41.23 -35.54
N ASP A 392 50.45 -40.20 -36.39
CA ASP A 392 51.65 -39.44 -36.64
C ASP A 392 51.91 -38.41 -35.51
N ARG A 393 53.00 -37.64 -35.65
CA ARG A 393 53.36 -36.63 -34.65
C ARG A 393 52.39 -35.44 -34.62
N GLU A 394 51.73 -35.14 -35.74
CA GLU A 394 50.81 -34.01 -35.82
C GLU A 394 49.49 -34.35 -35.13
N SER A 395 48.89 -35.49 -35.45
CA SER A 395 47.66 -35.99 -34.82
C SER A 395 47.81 -36.24 -33.32
N LEU A 396 48.97 -36.74 -32.85
CA LEU A 396 49.24 -36.84 -31.41
C LEU A 396 49.39 -35.46 -30.74
N THR A 397 49.94 -34.47 -31.45
CA THR A 397 50.02 -33.08 -30.96
C THR A 397 48.63 -32.44 -30.89
N GLN A 398 47.77 -32.68 -31.90
CA GLN A 398 46.38 -32.24 -31.90
C GLN A 398 45.60 -32.88 -30.73
N LEU A 399 45.73 -34.18 -30.51
CA LEU A 399 45.12 -34.87 -29.38
C LEU A 399 45.59 -34.28 -28.04
N THR A 400 46.89 -34.03 -27.88
CA THR A 400 47.45 -33.40 -26.68
C THR A 400 46.83 -32.01 -26.45
N ARG A 401 46.63 -31.20 -27.50
CA ARG A 401 45.94 -29.90 -27.40
C ARG A 401 44.47 -30.02 -26.99
N LEU A 402 43.77 -31.09 -27.37
CA LEU A 402 42.40 -31.35 -26.87
C LEU A 402 42.40 -31.62 -25.36
N PHE A 403 43.36 -32.39 -24.86
CA PHE A 403 43.55 -32.61 -23.41
C PHE A 403 43.92 -31.30 -22.69
N GLU A 404 44.81 -30.48 -23.23
CA GLU A 404 45.17 -29.15 -22.69
C GLU A 404 43.97 -28.19 -22.66
N THR A 405 43.22 -28.10 -23.76
CA THR A 405 42.03 -27.24 -23.86
C THR A 405 40.95 -27.67 -22.87
N THR A 406 40.69 -28.98 -22.78
CA THR A 406 39.72 -29.53 -21.82
C THR A 406 40.16 -29.28 -20.37
N CYS A 407 41.45 -29.47 -20.05
CA CYS A 407 41.99 -29.22 -18.72
C CYS A 407 41.81 -27.75 -18.30
N SER A 408 42.16 -26.81 -19.19
CA SER A 408 41.97 -25.37 -18.97
C SER A 408 40.50 -25.00 -18.78
N LEU A 409 39.61 -25.51 -19.65
CA LEU A 409 38.17 -25.31 -19.54
C LEU A 409 37.63 -25.86 -18.20
N ALA A 410 38.01 -27.08 -17.82
CA ALA A 410 37.60 -27.69 -16.56
C ALA A 410 38.07 -26.89 -15.34
N LEU A 411 39.29 -26.34 -15.35
CA LEU A 411 39.77 -25.46 -14.27
C LEU A 411 38.94 -24.18 -14.16
N ARG A 412 38.52 -23.57 -15.29
CA ARG A 412 37.60 -22.43 -15.28
C ARG A 412 36.22 -22.82 -14.73
N LEU A 413 35.66 -23.93 -15.22
CA LEU A 413 34.34 -24.42 -14.79
C LEU A 413 34.30 -24.77 -13.29
N TRP A 414 35.32 -25.45 -12.75
CA TRP A 414 35.36 -25.81 -11.34
C TRP A 414 35.46 -24.61 -10.38
N LYS A 415 35.96 -23.47 -10.85
CA LYS A 415 35.98 -22.20 -10.10
C LYS A 415 34.62 -21.49 -10.06
N LEU A 416 33.62 -21.94 -10.81
CA LEU A 416 32.26 -21.39 -10.76
C LEU A 416 31.54 -21.75 -9.46
N LYS A 417 30.65 -20.87 -9.01
CA LYS A 417 29.70 -21.08 -7.90
C LYS A 417 28.52 -21.97 -8.31
N THR A 418 28.80 -23.10 -8.94
CA THR A 418 27.82 -24.12 -9.35
C THR A 418 28.37 -25.52 -9.04
N ASN A 419 27.47 -26.49 -8.94
CA ASN A 419 27.85 -27.90 -8.96
C ASN A 419 27.76 -28.40 -10.40
N ILE A 420 28.74 -29.20 -10.85
CA ILE A 420 28.79 -29.71 -12.22
C ILE A 420 28.49 -31.21 -12.17
N ARG A 421 27.53 -31.64 -12.98
CA ARG A 421 27.21 -33.05 -13.17
C ARG A 421 27.44 -33.42 -14.64
N VAL A 422 28.32 -34.39 -14.85
CA VAL A 422 28.53 -35.06 -16.14
C VAL A 422 27.75 -36.36 -16.09
N GLU A 423 26.81 -36.55 -17.02
CA GLU A 423 26.04 -37.78 -17.16
C GLU A 423 26.40 -38.47 -18.49
N ALA A 424 26.67 -39.77 -18.43
CA ALA A 424 27.10 -40.59 -19.54
C ALA A 424 26.25 -41.87 -19.64
N LEU A 425 26.64 -42.79 -20.51
CA LEU A 425 25.97 -44.08 -20.61
C LEU A 425 26.04 -44.83 -19.27
N GLY A 426 24.88 -45.24 -18.76
CA GLY A 426 24.72 -45.89 -17.44
C GLY A 426 23.99 -45.03 -16.42
N ASP A 427 23.91 -43.71 -16.60
CA ASP A 427 23.13 -42.84 -15.72
C ASP A 427 21.62 -43.01 -15.90
N ALA A 428 20.89 -42.94 -14.78
CA ALA A 428 19.45 -43.25 -14.72
C ALA A 428 18.56 -42.45 -15.69
N THR A 429 19.04 -41.29 -16.15
CA THR A 429 18.30 -40.42 -17.08
C THR A 429 18.61 -40.68 -18.56
N LEU A 430 19.65 -41.47 -18.87
CA LEU A 430 20.19 -41.69 -20.21
C LEU A 430 20.02 -43.14 -20.71
N HIS A 431 19.00 -43.86 -20.24
CA HIS A 431 18.69 -45.21 -20.71
C HIS A 431 17.82 -45.26 -21.98
N ARG A 432 16.96 -44.25 -22.21
CA ARG A 432 16.03 -44.20 -23.34
C ARG A 432 15.98 -42.81 -23.96
N PHE A 433 15.91 -42.74 -25.29
CA PHE A 433 15.86 -41.48 -26.03
C PHE A 433 14.52 -40.75 -25.87
N GLN A 434 14.58 -39.42 -25.76
CA GLN A 434 13.42 -38.53 -25.60
C GLN A 434 13.70 -37.16 -26.24
N SER A 435 13.09 -36.92 -27.40
CA SER A 435 13.30 -35.72 -28.24
C SER A 435 12.76 -34.42 -27.63
N MET A 436 11.79 -34.51 -26.71
CA MET A 436 10.99 -33.38 -26.24
C MET A 436 11.62 -32.46 -25.18
N PHE A 437 12.67 -32.89 -24.48
CA PHE A 437 13.13 -32.20 -23.27
C PHE A 437 14.35 -31.28 -23.46
N GLY A 438 14.99 -31.28 -24.63
CA GLY A 438 16.20 -30.49 -24.89
C GLY A 438 17.47 -30.97 -24.17
N ASP A 439 17.33 -31.96 -23.30
CA ASP A 439 18.41 -32.58 -22.52
C ASP A 439 19.29 -33.54 -23.35
N MET A 440 18.81 -33.98 -24.51
CA MET A 440 19.49 -34.94 -25.39
C MET A 440 19.14 -34.71 -26.86
N GLU A 441 20.06 -35.07 -27.74
CA GLU A 441 19.97 -34.92 -29.19
C GLU A 441 20.46 -36.20 -29.89
N ALA A 442 19.82 -36.59 -31.00
CA ALA A 442 20.28 -37.73 -31.79
C ALA A 442 21.57 -37.37 -32.54
N HIS A 443 22.48 -38.33 -32.68
CA HIS A 443 23.68 -38.17 -33.49
C HIS A 443 23.31 -38.00 -34.98
N PRO A 444 23.95 -37.12 -35.77
CA PRO A 444 23.53 -36.82 -37.15
C PRO A 444 23.42 -38.03 -38.08
N THR A 445 24.24 -39.08 -37.86
CA THR A 445 24.19 -40.34 -38.63
C THR A 445 22.90 -41.13 -38.45
N VAL A 446 22.08 -40.79 -37.45
CA VAL A 446 20.77 -41.42 -37.17
C VAL A 446 19.66 -40.81 -38.07
N GLY A 447 19.93 -39.72 -38.79
CA GLY A 447 18.99 -39.11 -39.75
C GLY A 447 17.75 -38.45 -39.11
N LEU A 448 17.73 -38.30 -37.79
CA LEU A 448 16.59 -37.74 -37.06
C LEU A 448 16.68 -36.20 -36.97
N LEU A 449 15.63 -35.50 -37.40
CA LEU A 449 15.52 -34.05 -37.26
C LEU A 449 15.19 -33.66 -35.80
N LYS A 450 15.66 -32.49 -35.36
CA LYS A 450 15.42 -31.98 -34.00
C LYS A 450 13.92 -31.82 -33.73
N GLY A 451 13.41 -32.47 -32.68
CA GLY A 451 11.99 -32.48 -32.30
C GLY A 451 11.16 -33.61 -32.94
N ASP A 452 11.74 -34.42 -33.83
CA ASP A 452 11.11 -35.64 -34.34
C ASP A 452 11.07 -36.72 -33.24
N LYS A 453 9.95 -37.43 -33.13
CA LYS A 453 9.63 -38.38 -32.05
C LYS A 453 9.68 -39.84 -32.48
N ARG A 454 10.01 -40.14 -33.75
CA ARG A 454 10.01 -41.53 -34.28
C ARG A 454 10.86 -42.51 -33.45
N PHE A 455 11.88 -42.01 -32.74
CA PHE A 455 12.80 -42.80 -31.92
C PHE A 455 12.59 -42.62 -30.41
N ASP A 456 11.55 -41.88 -29.96
CA ASP A 456 11.24 -41.71 -28.53
C ASP A 456 10.98 -43.08 -27.86
N GLY A 457 11.55 -43.26 -26.67
CA GLY A 457 11.44 -44.49 -25.88
C GLY A 457 12.38 -45.62 -26.31
N ARG A 458 13.11 -45.51 -27.43
CA ARG A 458 14.13 -46.51 -27.82
C ARG A 458 15.29 -46.53 -26.83
N PRO A 459 15.94 -47.69 -26.61
CA PRO A 459 17.14 -47.75 -25.78
C PRO A 459 18.27 -46.94 -26.42
N ILE A 460 19.08 -46.30 -25.59
CA ILE A 460 20.31 -45.63 -26.04
C ILE A 460 21.43 -46.67 -26.09
N CYS A 461 22.06 -46.82 -27.26
CA CYS A 461 23.10 -47.81 -27.48
C CYS A 461 24.50 -47.22 -27.21
N VAL A 462 24.72 -45.95 -27.58
CA VAL A 462 25.97 -45.21 -27.34
C VAL A 462 25.66 -43.75 -26.97
N VAL A 463 26.35 -43.22 -25.96
CA VAL A 463 26.38 -41.77 -25.67
C VAL A 463 27.65 -41.19 -26.29
N VAL A 464 27.49 -40.54 -27.45
CA VAL A 464 28.57 -39.96 -28.26
C VAL A 464 29.14 -38.67 -27.65
N ARG A 465 28.32 -37.99 -26.83
CA ARG A 465 28.70 -36.82 -26.05
C ARG A 465 27.95 -36.86 -24.71
N PRO A 466 28.65 -36.80 -23.56
CA PRO A 466 28.00 -36.73 -22.25
C PRO A 466 27.08 -35.50 -22.11
N ARG A 467 26.01 -35.62 -21.29
CA ARG A 467 25.25 -34.45 -20.85
C ARG A 467 26.03 -33.73 -19.76
N ILE A 468 26.11 -32.41 -19.83
CA ILE A 468 26.75 -31.57 -18.82
C ILE A 468 25.71 -30.59 -18.29
N VAL A 469 25.46 -30.65 -16.98
CA VAL A 469 24.46 -29.84 -16.27
C VAL A 469 25.13 -29.09 -15.14
N SER A 470 24.79 -27.80 -14.98
CA SER A 470 25.10 -27.05 -13.77
C SER A 470 23.89 -27.03 -12.83
N GLU A 471 24.12 -27.44 -11.59
CA GLU A 471 23.12 -27.42 -10.53
C GLU A 471 23.33 -26.19 -9.63
N PRO A 472 22.25 -25.47 -9.27
CA PRO A 472 22.34 -24.35 -8.34
C PRO A 472 22.74 -24.83 -6.94
N VAL A 473 23.48 -24.00 -6.22
CA VAL A 473 24.04 -24.32 -4.89
C VAL A 473 22.97 -24.31 -3.80
N GLU A 474 21.98 -23.43 -3.93
CA GLU A 474 20.85 -23.31 -3.03
C GLU A 474 19.55 -23.37 -3.82
N SER A 475 18.72 -24.37 -3.58
CA SER A 475 17.36 -24.39 -4.11
C SER A 475 16.44 -25.32 -3.30
N GLU A 476 15.74 -24.78 -2.30
CA GLU A 476 14.62 -25.48 -1.64
C GLU A 476 13.52 -25.86 -2.66
N ASN A 477 13.37 -25.04 -3.70
CA ASN A 477 12.66 -25.40 -4.93
C ASN A 477 13.63 -26.09 -5.89
N ARG A 478 13.40 -27.37 -6.22
CA ARG A 478 14.20 -28.13 -7.21
C ARG A 478 14.10 -27.51 -8.62
N GLY A 479 14.86 -26.45 -8.87
CA GLY A 479 15.06 -25.92 -10.21
C GLY A 479 15.67 -27.02 -11.08
N ARG A 480 15.20 -27.17 -12.33
CA ARG A 480 15.95 -27.95 -13.30
C ARG A 480 17.29 -27.27 -13.50
N GLY A 481 18.38 -28.02 -13.28
CA GLY A 481 19.74 -27.54 -13.52
C GLY A 481 19.89 -27.06 -14.96
N ILE A 482 20.80 -26.11 -15.17
CA ILE A 482 21.00 -25.51 -16.48
C ILE A 482 21.83 -26.46 -17.32
N VAL A 483 21.30 -26.90 -18.47
CA VAL A 483 22.04 -27.73 -19.42
C VAL A 483 23.06 -26.85 -20.15
N TRP A 484 24.34 -27.20 -19.99
CA TRP A 484 25.48 -26.62 -20.70
C TRP A 484 25.85 -27.43 -21.94
N SER A 485 25.63 -28.74 -21.93
CA SER A 485 25.66 -29.57 -23.14
C SER A 485 24.59 -30.65 -23.04
N PRO A 486 23.68 -30.80 -24.03
CA PRO A 486 22.81 -31.97 -24.09
C PRO A 486 23.64 -33.24 -24.36
N ALA A 487 23.12 -34.41 -23.97
CA ALA A 487 23.72 -35.67 -24.39
C ALA A 487 23.50 -35.89 -25.89
N GLN A 488 24.57 -36.10 -26.66
CA GLN A 488 24.45 -36.56 -28.04
C GLN A 488 24.46 -38.08 -28.04
N VAL A 489 23.41 -38.71 -28.53
CA VAL A 489 23.20 -40.15 -28.39
C VAL A 489 22.94 -40.83 -29.73
N TRP A 490 23.43 -42.06 -29.88
CA TRP A 490 23.10 -42.92 -30.99
C TRP A 490 22.02 -43.92 -30.56
N VAL A 491 21.00 -44.03 -31.41
CA VAL A 491 19.91 -45.00 -31.31
C VAL A 491 19.77 -45.72 -32.64
N SER A 492 19.37 -46.99 -32.59
CA SER A 492 19.20 -47.84 -33.78
C SER A 492 18.08 -47.32 -34.68
N ASN A 493 18.41 -47.12 -35.97
CA ASN A 493 17.43 -46.86 -37.02
C ASN A 493 17.08 -48.16 -37.77
N TRP A 494 16.08 -48.89 -37.29
CA TRP A 494 15.66 -50.16 -37.92
C TRP A 494 15.17 -50.00 -39.38
N GLU A 495 14.79 -48.79 -39.80
CA GLU A 495 14.29 -48.54 -41.17
C GLU A 495 15.39 -48.71 -42.24
N ASP A 496 16.69 -48.62 -41.88
CA ASP A 496 17.82 -48.82 -42.79
C ASP A 496 18.35 -50.27 -42.83
N ALA A 497 17.93 -51.15 -41.90
CA ALA A 497 18.44 -52.52 -41.78
C ALA A 497 17.75 -53.53 -42.73
N GLY A 498 17.00 -53.04 -43.72
CA GLY A 498 16.07 -53.82 -44.54
C GLY A 498 16.37 -53.84 -46.04
N TYR A 499 17.63 -54.02 -46.45
CA TYR A 499 18.03 -54.29 -47.84
C TYR A 499 19.23 -55.23 -47.98
#